data_AF-X0SA18-F1
#
_entry.id   AF-X0SA18-F1
#
_cell.length_a   1.000
_cell.length_b   1.000
_cell.length_c   1.000
_cell.angle_alpha   90.00
_cell.angle_beta   90.00
_cell.angle_gamma   90.00
#
_symmetry.space_group_name_H-M   'P 1'
#
loop_
_entity.id
_entity.type
_entity.pdbx_description
1 polymer ?
#
loop_
_entity_poly.entity_id
_entity_poly.type
_entity_poly.pdbx_seq_one_letter_code
_entity_poly.pdbx_strand_id
1 'polypeptide(L)' 'MSELILNAEHREVTGKKVKVLRRQGYLPAVLYGVGIESIPIKLDLKEATKVISAAGSSTLVLLKIGKKQHQVLVRETQR' A
#
# COMPACT_ATOMS: atom_id res chain seq x y z
N MET A 1 1.13 -22.06 -0.80
CA MET A 1 0.33 -20.83 -0.65
C MET A 1 1.30 -19.72 -0.30
N SER A 2 1.49 -18.75 -1.19
CA SER A 2 2.51 -17.71 -1.03
C SER A 2 1.90 -16.53 -0.27
N GLU A 3 2.24 -16.35 1.00
CA GLU A 3 1.83 -15.15 1.73
C GLU A 3 2.55 -13.93 1.14
N LEU A 4 1.80 -13.03 0.51
CA LEU A 4 2.33 -11.79 -0.01
C LEU A 4 2.38 -10.78 1.13
N ILE A 5 3.58 -10.52 1.64
CA ILE A 5 3.82 -9.54 2.71
C ILE A 5 4.29 -8.24 2.06
N LEU A 6 3.66 -7.12 2.41
CA LEU A 6 4.04 -5.79 1.95
C LEU A 6 4.22 -4.85 3.14
N ASN A 7 5.38 -4.22 3.23
CA ASN A 7 5.65 -3.23 4.26
C ASN A 7 5.10 -1.86 3.84
N ALA A 8 4.47 -1.18 4.78
CA ALA A 8 3.84 0.10 4.59
C ALA A 8 4.19 1.03 5.75
N GLU A 9 4.31 2.31 5.43
CA GLU A 9 4.56 3.35 6.41
C GLU A 9 3.44 4.39 6.34
N HIS A 10 3.09 4.99 7.48
CA HIS A 10 2.21 6.15 7.47
C HIS A 10 2.87 7.29 6.67
N ARG A 11 2.08 7.95 5.81
CA ARG A 11 2.53 9.18 5.15
C ARG A 11 1.90 10.39 5.83
N GLU A 12 2.74 11.33 6.23
CA GLU A 12 2.28 12.66 6.67
C GLU A 12 2.06 13.60 5.46
N VAL A 13 2.73 13.32 4.34
CA VAL A 13 2.69 14.15 3.15
C VAL A 13 1.43 13.88 2.33
N THR A 14 0.56 14.89 2.24
CA THR A 14 -0.67 14.90 1.44
C THR A 14 -0.65 16.02 0.38
N GLY A 15 -1.51 15.93 -0.64
CA GLY A 15 -1.65 16.95 -1.69
C GLY A 15 -0.52 16.99 -2.74
N LYS A 16 -0.17 18.18 -3.23
CA LYS A 16 0.78 18.40 -4.35
C LYS A 16 2.17 17.82 -4.11
N LYS A 17 2.59 17.69 -2.84
CA LYS A 17 3.91 17.16 -2.44
C LYS A 17 4.05 15.66 -2.67
N VAL A 18 2.96 14.93 -2.93
CA VAL A 18 2.98 13.49 -3.24
C VAL A 18 3.77 13.17 -4.53
N LYS A 19 3.88 14.12 -5.47
CA LYS A 19 4.76 13.98 -6.65
C LYS A 19 6.23 13.75 -6.27
N VAL A 20 6.69 14.34 -5.16
CA VAL A 20 8.07 14.17 -4.68
C VAL A 20 8.28 12.74 -4.18
N LEU A 21 7.32 12.19 -3.44
CA LEU A 21 7.37 10.78 -2.97
C LEU A 21 7.47 9.80 -4.14
N ARG A 22 6.69 10.01 -5.21
CA ARG A 22 6.79 9.18 -6.42
C ARG A 22 8.17 9.25 -7.07
N ARG A 23 8.80 10.43 -7.09
CA ARG A 23 10.18 10.60 -7.60
C ARG A 23 11.23 9.96 -6.71
N GLN A 24 10.97 9.85 -5.41
CA GLN A 24 11.83 9.19 -4.43
C GLN A 24 11.68 7.65 -4.45
N GLY A 25 10.80 7.10 -5.28
CA GLY A 25 10.57 5.65 -5.36
C GLY A 25 9.53 5.13 -4.36
N TYR A 26 8.73 6.02 -3.75
CA TYR A 26 7.61 5.63 -2.91
C TYR A 26 6.28 5.69 -3.67
N LEU A 27 5.48 4.64 -3.54
CA LEU A 27 4.12 4.57 -4.05
C LEU A 27 3.14 5.05 -2.96
N PRO A 28 2.41 6.15 -3.19
CA PRO A 28 1.34 6.56 -2.28
C PRO A 28 0.14 5.62 -2.42
N ALA A 29 -0.40 5.19 -1.28
CA ALA A 29 -1.62 4.39 -1.21
C ALA A 29 -2.51 4.86 -0.04
N VAL A 30 -3.71 4.32 0.02
CA VAL A 30 -4.66 4.57 1.11
C VAL A 30 -5.22 3.23 1.55
N LEU A 31 -5.09 2.93 2.83
CA LEU A 31 -5.77 1.81 3.45
C LEU A 31 -7.14 2.28 3.92
N TYR A 32 -8.20 1.64 3.44
CA TYR A 32 -9.57 1.94 3.83
C TYR A 32 -10.35 0.63 3.98
N GLY A 33 -11.41 0.64 4.79
CA GLY A 33 -12.22 -0.55 5.03
C GLY A 33 -13.46 -0.25 5.85
N VAL A 34 -14.32 -1.25 5.97
CA VAL A 34 -15.52 -1.13 6.82
C VAL A 34 -15.07 -1.07 8.28
N GLY A 35 -15.42 0.03 8.97
CA GLY A 35 -15.04 0.26 10.36
C GLY A 35 -13.59 0.71 10.59
N ILE A 36 -12.85 1.06 9.52
CA ILE A 36 -11.48 1.59 9.60
C ILE A 36 -11.45 2.94 8.88
N GLU A 37 -10.93 3.97 9.56
CA GLU A 37 -10.71 5.27 8.92
C GLU A 37 -9.68 5.17 7.79
N SER A 38 -9.80 6.03 6.78
CA SER A 38 -8.88 6.04 5.64
C SER A 38 -7.47 6.46 6.09
N ILE A 39 -6.55 5.51 6.15
CA ILE A 39 -5.17 5.74 6.56
C ILE A 39 -4.32 6.00 5.33
N PRO A 40 -3.74 7.20 5.19
CA PRO A 40 -2.79 7.47 4.12
C PRO A 40 -1.47 6.75 4.42
N ILE A 41 -1.06 5.88 3.49
CA ILE A 41 0.17 5.10 3.59
C ILE A 41 1.09 5.37 2.39
N LYS A 42 2.38 5.12 2.57
CA LYS A 42 3.38 5.03 1.51
C LYS A 42 3.96 3.62 1.51
N LEU A 43 4.24 3.13 0.32
CA LEU A 43 4.79 1.80 0.05
C LEU A 43 6.07 1.98 -0.75
N ASP A 44 6.99 1.03 -0.67
CA ASP A 44 8.11 0.99 -1.62
C ASP A 44 7.57 0.63 -3.02
N LEU A 45 7.94 1.40 -4.04
CA LEU A 45 7.42 1.20 -5.40
C LEU A 45 7.82 -0.16 -5.98
N LYS A 46 9.04 -0.65 -5.72
CA LYS A 46 9.51 -1.94 -6.24
C LYS A 46 8.79 -3.09 -5.57
N GLU A 47 8.70 -3.06 -4.24
CA GLU A 47 7.99 -4.10 -3.48
C GLU A 47 6.49 -4.11 -3.83
N ALA A 48 5.85 -2.94 -3.84
CA ALA A 48 4.43 -2.83 -4.16
C ALA A 48 4.13 -3.32 -5.58
N THR A 49 4.95 -2.95 -6.57
CA THR A 49 4.74 -3.40 -7.96
C THR A 49 4.83 -4.92 -8.07
N LYS A 50 5.81 -5.54 -7.39
CA LYS A 50 5.96 -7.00 -7.37
C LYS A 50 4.79 -7.68 -6.69
N VAL A 51 4.37 -7.17 -5.53
CA VAL A 51 3.24 -7.71 -4.76
C VAL A 51 1.92 -7.55 -5.50
N ILE A 52 1.63 -6.37 -6.06
CA ILE A 52 0.40 -6.10 -6.82
C ILE A 52 0.34 -7.01 -8.06
N SER A 53 1.46 -7.14 -8.78
CA SER A 53 1.53 -8.03 -9.95
C SER A 53 1.37 -9.51 -9.59
N ALA A 54 1.81 -9.92 -8.39
CA ALA A 54 1.68 -11.30 -7.91
C ALA A 54 0.30 -11.59 -7.29
N ALA A 55 -0.29 -10.62 -6.60
CA ALA A 55 -1.60 -10.75 -5.96
C ALA A 55 -2.74 -10.78 -6.98
N GLY A 56 -2.65 -9.99 -8.05
CA GLY A 56 -3.81 -9.74 -8.91
C GLY A 56 -4.96 -9.11 -8.12
N SER A 57 -6.19 -9.24 -8.63
CA SER A 57 -7.37 -8.54 -8.11
C SER A 57 -8.04 -9.19 -6.90
N SER A 58 -7.75 -10.47 -6.63
CA SER A 58 -8.54 -11.30 -5.70
C SER A 58 -7.73 -11.93 -4.57
N THR A 59 -6.43 -11.65 -4.49
CA THR A 59 -5.56 -12.25 -3.46
C THR A 59 -5.42 -11.33 -2.26
N LEU A 60 -5.46 -11.92 -1.08
CA LEU A 60 -5.19 -11.23 0.19
C LEU A 60 -3.69 -10.96 0.32
N VAL A 61 -3.35 -9.71 0.65
CA VAL A 61 -2.00 -9.25 0.92
C VAL A 61 -1.90 -8.90 2.40
N LEU A 62 -0.82 -9.32 3.05
CA LEU A 62 -0.53 -8.94 4.42
C LEU A 62 0.23 -7.60 4.43
N LEU A 63 -0.47 -6.53 4.77
CA LEU A 63 0.10 -5.20 4.89
C LEU A 63 0.62 -4.97 6.31
N LYS A 64 1.92 -4.71 6.46
CA LYS A 64 2.54 -4.37 7.74
C LYS A 64 2.70 -2.87 7.85
N ILE A 65 1.95 -2.23 8.76
CA ILE A 65 2.11 -0.80 9.07
C ILE A 65 2.74 -0.69 10.46
N GLY A 66 4.04 -0.42 10.50
CA GLY A 66 4.80 -0.41 11.75
C GLY A 66 4.72 -1.76 12.48
N LYS A 67 4.05 -1.79 13.64
CA LYS A 67 3.84 -3.03 14.44
C LYS A 67 2.50 -3.73 14.17
N LYS A 68 1.60 -3.13 13.39
CA LYS A 68 0.28 -3.70 13.08
C LYS A 68 0.31 -4.44 11.75
N GLN A 69 -0.38 -5.56 11.68
CA GLN A 69 -0.58 -6.33 10.46
C GLN A 69 -2.05 -6.27 10.06
N HIS A 70 -2.30 -5.98 8.79
CA HIS A 70 -3.64 -5.90 8.22
C HIS A 70 -3.70 -6.81 7.00
N GLN A 71 -4.69 -7.69 6.95
CA GLN A 71 -5.01 -8.40 5.71
C GLN A 71 -5.84 -7.46 4.84
N VAL A 72 -5.32 -7.16 3.65
CA VAL A 72 -5.91 -6.18 2.73
C VAL A 72 -6.05 -6.80 1.35
N LEU A 73 -6.99 -6.28 0.58
CA LEU A 73 -7.20 -6.68 -0.81
C LEU A 73 -6.92 -5.48 -1.71
N VAL A 74 -6.22 -5.72 -2.82
CA VAL A 74 -5.92 -4.67 -3.81
C VAL A 74 -7.22 -4.35 -4.57
N ARG A 75 -7.81 -3.19 -4.27
CA ARG A 75 -9.07 -2.76 -4.90
C ARG A 75 -8.85 -2.16 -6.28
N GLU A 76 -8.16 -1.03 -6.33
CA GLU A 76 -7.93 -0.28 -7.57
C GLU A 76 -6.48 0.21 -7.61
N THR A 77 -5.88 0.11 -8.80
CA THR A 77 -4.54 0.61 -9.08
C THR A 77 -4.64 1.81 -10.00
N GLN A 78 -4.18 2.97 -9.53
CA GLN A 78 -4.08 4.15 -10.38
C GLN A 78 -2.77 4.10 -11.16
N ARG A 79 -2.86 4.09 -12.49
CA ARG A 79 -1.72 4.07 -13.42
C ARG A 79 -1.27 5.47 -13.81
#